data_AF-A0A1M7KW01-F1
#
_entry.id   AF-A0A1M7KW01-F1
#
_cell.length_a   1.000
_cell.length_b   1.000
_cell.length_c   1.000
_cell.angle_alpha   90.00
_cell.angle_beta   90.00
_cell.angle_gamma   90.00
#
_symmetry.space_group_name_H-M   'P 1'
#
loop_
_entity.id
_entity.type
_entity.pdbx_description
1 polymer ?
#
loop_
_entity_poly.entity_id
_entity_poly.type
_entity_poly.pdbx_seq_one_letter_code
_entity_poly.pdbx_strand_id
1 'polypeptide(L)'
;MIALSVLAVVLWIAALQAFPVVFWGGEFPLNPGGFAVVNRVYEHPFWLAATAVVVLLAAVVLGVRNVFVRTAAAGAAALVLACGVWLSIPLSADAEPSADRRTVEYRSPDERFTLTVSAAAKFQGPTWLLRIRSHDGLNSREHVLGCLDGDNPDEGLAHVSWADPTTVRVERGDGTTIDVRLDPDTGAPDRRLGSGVGPCYGL
;
A
#
# COMPACT_ATOMS: atom_id res chain seq x y z
N MET A 1 31.51 -5.66 -5.31
CA MET A 1 30.75 -5.97 -6.54
C MET A 1 29.64 -6.98 -6.29
N ILE A 2 29.94 -8.22 -5.91
CA ILE A 2 28.93 -9.29 -5.72
C ILE A 2 27.78 -8.86 -4.80
N ALA A 3 28.08 -8.26 -3.64
CA ALA A 3 27.05 -7.79 -2.70
C ALA A 3 26.10 -6.71 -3.28
N LEU A 4 26.61 -5.80 -4.12
CA LEU A 4 25.79 -4.76 -4.77
C LEU A 4 24.92 -5.36 -5.88
N SER A 5 25.46 -6.30 -6.64
CA SER A 5 24.69 -7.03 -7.66
C SER A 5 23.57 -7.85 -7.04
N VAL A 6 23.84 -8.54 -5.93
CA VAL A 6 22.82 -9.29 -5.18
C VAL A 6 21.75 -8.34 -4.63
N LEU A 7 22.15 -7.22 -4.01
CA LEU A 7 21.20 -6.22 -3.50
C LEU A 7 20.30 -5.66 -4.60
N ALA A 8 20.85 -5.35 -5.78
CA ALA A 8 20.07 -4.83 -6.88
C ALA A 8 19.08 -5.85 -7.45
N VAL A 9 19.46 -7.14 -7.53
CA VAL A 9 18.55 -8.21 -7.92
C VAL A 9 17.40 -8.36 -6.91
N VAL A 10 17.70 -8.28 -5.62
CA VAL A 10 16.67 -8.32 -4.55
C VAL A 10 15.69 -7.16 -4.69
N LEU A 11 16.19 -5.94 -4.91
CA LEU A 11 15.33 -4.76 -5.10
C LEU A 11 14.47 -4.84 -6.37
N TRP A 12 15.01 -5.39 -7.47
CA TRP A 12 14.26 -5.64 -8.69
C TRP A 12 13.14 -6.66 -8.51
N ILE A 13 13.41 -7.76 -7.81
CA ILE A 13 12.40 -8.77 -7.48
C ILE A 13 11.31 -8.15 -6.61
N ALA A 14 11.68 -7.36 -5.60
CA ALA A 14 10.71 -6.65 -4.75
C ALA A 14 9.84 -5.68 -5.58
N ALA A 15 10.43 -4.91 -6.49
CA ALA A 15 9.69 -4.00 -7.37
C ALA A 15 8.72 -4.74 -8.32
N LEU A 16 9.17 -5.84 -8.92
CA LEU A 16 8.33 -6.66 -9.81
C LEU A 16 7.16 -7.31 -9.09
N GLN A 17 7.32 -7.65 -7.80
CA GLN A 17 6.23 -8.21 -7.00
C GLN A 17 5.33 -7.14 -6.40
N ALA A 18 5.85 -5.94 -6.14
CA ALA A 18 5.05 -4.79 -5.75
C ALA A 18 4.06 -4.39 -6.86
N PHE A 19 4.48 -4.51 -8.13
CA PHE A 19 3.69 -4.04 -9.27
C PHE A 19 2.31 -4.73 -9.39
N PRO A 20 2.17 -6.08 -9.43
CA PRO A 20 0.86 -6.72 -9.45
C PRO A 20 0.00 -6.39 -8.23
N VAL A 21 0.61 -6.20 -7.06
CA VAL A 21 -0.16 -5.91 -5.84
C VAL A 21 -0.72 -4.50 -5.88
N VAL A 22 0.11 -3.52 -6.27
CA VAL A 22 -0.32 -2.14 -6.46
C VAL A 22 -1.36 -2.09 -7.58
N PHE A 23 -1.09 -2.65 -8.76
CA PHE A 23 -1.97 -2.47 -9.93
C PHE A 23 -3.20 -3.38 -9.96
N TRP A 24 -3.16 -4.58 -9.35
CA TRP A 24 -4.24 -5.59 -9.44
C TRP A 24 -4.83 -5.99 -8.10
N GLY A 25 -4.39 -5.40 -6.97
CA GLY A 25 -5.05 -5.58 -5.68
C GLY A 25 -4.81 -6.94 -5.02
N GLY A 26 -3.59 -7.46 -5.12
CA GLY A 26 -3.17 -8.73 -4.52
C GLY A 26 -2.67 -8.62 -3.07
N GLU A 27 -2.25 -9.75 -2.52
CA GLU A 27 -1.42 -9.78 -1.31
C GLU A 27 0.05 -9.77 -1.69
N PHE A 28 0.90 -9.12 -0.89
CA PHE A 28 2.35 -9.16 -1.11
C PHE A 28 2.88 -10.55 -0.76
N PRO A 29 3.38 -11.33 -1.74
CA PRO A 29 3.88 -12.69 -1.48
C PRO A 29 5.10 -12.70 -0.55
N LEU A 30 5.84 -11.59 -0.50
CA LEU A 30 6.97 -11.37 0.42
C LEU A 30 6.57 -10.74 1.76
N ASN A 31 5.28 -10.47 1.98
CA ASN A 31 4.76 -10.00 3.26
C ASN A 31 3.52 -10.81 3.68
N PRO A 32 3.62 -12.14 3.84
CA PRO A 32 2.48 -12.97 4.24
C PRO A 32 1.94 -12.60 5.63
N GLY A 33 2.77 -11.96 6.47
CA GLY A 33 2.39 -11.49 7.80
C GLY A 33 1.69 -10.12 7.83
N GLY A 34 1.62 -9.40 6.72
CA GLY A 34 1.01 -8.07 6.66
C GLY A 34 1.78 -7.00 7.44
N PHE A 35 3.09 -7.09 7.60
CA PHE A 35 3.89 -6.08 8.31
C PHE A 35 3.73 -4.68 7.67
N ALA A 36 3.36 -3.69 8.47
CA ALA A 36 3.06 -2.34 8.01
C ALA A 36 4.29 -1.62 7.42
N VAL A 37 5.48 -1.84 8.01
CA VAL A 37 6.74 -1.27 7.51
C VAL A 37 7.05 -1.79 6.11
N VAL A 38 6.86 -3.10 5.90
CA VAL A 38 7.06 -3.72 4.60
C VAL A 38 6.02 -3.18 3.62
N ASN A 39 4.74 -3.13 4.01
CA ASN A 39 3.66 -2.58 3.19
C ASN A 39 4.01 -1.17 2.68
N ARG A 40 4.49 -0.29 3.56
CA ARG A 40 4.93 1.08 3.24
C ARG A 40 6.03 1.15 2.18
N VAL A 41 6.96 0.21 2.20
CA VAL A 41 8.05 0.14 1.20
C VAL A 41 7.48 -0.28 -0.16
N TYR A 42 6.56 -1.24 -0.16
CA TYR A 42 5.94 -1.76 -1.38
C TYR A 42 4.90 -0.82 -1.98
N GLU A 43 4.36 0.15 -1.23
CA GLU A 43 3.50 1.23 -1.75
C GLU A 43 4.22 2.11 -2.80
N HIS A 44 5.55 2.02 -2.90
CA HIS A 44 6.35 2.83 -3.82
C HIS A 44 7.18 1.97 -4.81
N PRO A 45 6.53 1.21 -5.72
CA PRO A 45 7.20 0.28 -6.63
C PRO A 45 8.21 0.98 -7.55
N PHE A 46 7.93 2.21 -7.97
CA PHE A 46 8.84 3.00 -8.82
C PHE A 46 10.12 3.40 -8.08
N TRP A 47 10.03 3.74 -6.79
CA TRP A 47 11.21 4.05 -5.98
C TRP A 47 12.08 2.81 -5.77
N LEU A 48 11.48 1.64 -5.55
CA LEU A 48 12.19 0.37 -5.49
C LEU A 48 12.92 0.04 -6.80
N ALA A 49 12.24 0.19 -7.94
CA ALA A 49 12.86 -0.03 -9.24
C ALA A 49 14.01 0.96 -9.51
N ALA A 50 13.80 2.25 -9.21
CA ALA A 50 14.83 3.27 -9.38
C ALA A 50 16.07 3.01 -8.51
N THR A 51 15.87 2.66 -7.22
CA THR A 51 16.99 2.30 -6.33
C THR A 51 17.71 1.05 -6.81
N ALA A 52 17.01 0.03 -7.31
CA ALA A 52 17.64 -1.16 -7.87
C ALA A 52 18.61 -0.82 -9.02
N VAL A 53 18.18 0.06 -9.94
CA VAL A 53 19.00 0.51 -11.06
C VAL A 53 20.21 1.33 -10.60
N VAL A 54 20.04 2.22 -9.61
CA VAL A 54 21.14 3.00 -9.04
C VAL A 54 22.20 2.12 -8.40
N VAL A 55 21.79 1.11 -7.64
CA VAL A 55 22.72 0.15 -7.00
C VAL A 55 23.48 -0.67 -8.05
N LEU A 56 22.81 -1.09 -9.12
CA LEU A 56 23.44 -1.76 -10.28
C LEU A 56 24.50 -0.88 -10.93
N LEU A 57 24.17 0.39 -11.19
CA LEU A 57 25.09 1.33 -11.84
C LEU A 57 26.26 1.71 -10.92
N ALA A 58 26.04 1.81 -9.61
CA ALA A 58 27.11 1.96 -8.62
C ALA A 58 28.06 0.74 -8.63
N ALA A 59 27.54 -0.48 -8.78
CA ALA A 59 28.36 -1.68 -8.92
C ALA A 59 29.24 -1.64 -10.19
N VAL A 60 28.70 -1.14 -11.30
CA VAL A 60 29.45 -0.94 -12.56
C VAL A 60 30.53 0.12 -12.40
N VAL A 61 30.22 1.26 -11.76
CA VAL A 61 31.18 2.34 -11.48
C VAL A 61 32.35 1.85 -10.63
N LEU A 62 32.10 1.00 -9.64
CA LEU A 62 33.14 0.47 -8.75
C LEU A 62 33.91 -0.71 -9.37
N GLY A 63 33.31 -1.45 -10.30
CA GLY A 63 33.88 -2.64 -10.92
C GLY A 63 34.76 -2.39 -12.14
N VAL A 64 34.49 -1.31 -12.88
CA VAL A 64 35.11 -1.06 -14.18
C VAL A 64 36.22 0.00 -14.07
N ARG A 65 37.42 -0.35 -14.53
CA ARG A 65 38.58 0.58 -14.59
C ARG A 65 38.49 1.61 -15.71
N ASN A 66 37.66 1.36 -16.73
CA ASN A 66 37.50 2.26 -17.87
C ASN A 66 36.68 3.51 -17.48
N VAL A 67 37.31 4.68 -17.54
CA VAL A 67 36.72 5.98 -17.20
C VAL A 67 35.47 6.29 -18.02
N PHE A 68 35.44 5.94 -19.31
CA PHE A 68 34.28 6.17 -20.18
C PHE A 68 33.06 5.36 -19.73
N VAL A 69 33.26 4.08 -19.37
CA VAL A 69 32.16 3.24 -18.87
C VAL A 69 31.67 3.74 -17.52
N ARG A 70 32.58 4.24 -16.69
CA ARG A 70 32.26 4.83 -15.38
C ARG A 70 31.39 6.08 -15.49
N THR A 71 31.77 7.01 -16.37
CA THR A 71 31.02 8.25 -16.57
C THR A 71 29.68 7.99 -17.25
N ALA A 72 29.62 7.07 -18.23
CA ALA A 72 28.38 6.64 -18.85
C ALA A 72 27.41 5.99 -17.84
N ALA A 73 27.91 5.10 -16.97
CA ALA A 73 27.09 4.46 -15.94
C ALA A 73 26.59 5.47 -14.88
N ALA A 74 27.44 6.42 -14.47
CA ALA A 74 27.04 7.49 -13.56
C ALA A 74 25.98 8.42 -14.19
N GLY A 75 26.13 8.77 -15.47
CA GLY A 75 25.15 9.55 -16.22
C GLY A 75 23.81 8.83 -16.35
N ALA A 76 23.83 7.53 -16.67
CA ALA A 76 22.64 6.70 -16.71
C ALA A 76 21.93 6.64 -15.34
N ALA A 77 22.69 6.59 -14.23
CA ALA A 77 22.12 6.53 -12.89
C ALA A 77 21.42 7.84 -12.53
N ALA A 78 22.06 8.96 -12.85
CA ALA A 78 21.47 10.29 -12.67
C ALA A 78 20.20 10.45 -13.50
N LEU A 79 20.18 9.94 -14.74
CA LEU A 79 19.02 10.02 -15.62
C LEU A 79 17.86 9.14 -15.14
N VAL A 80 18.14 7.94 -14.64
CA VAL A 80 17.13 7.05 -14.05
C VAL A 80 16.56 7.63 -12.76
N LEU A 81 17.39 8.24 -11.91
CA LEU A 81 16.91 8.98 -10.74
C LEU A 81 16.04 10.17 -11.15
N ALA A 82 16.45 10.94 -12.15
CA ALA A 82 15.69 12.07 -12.65
C ALA A 82 14.34 11.62 -13.23
N CYS A 83 14.30 10.55 -14.03
CA CYS A 83 13.06 9.97 -14.53
C CYS A 83 12.20 9.39 -13.41
N GLY A 84 12.79 8.73 -12.41
CA GLY A 84 12.08 8.23 -11.24
C GLY A 84 11.42 9.36 -10.44
N VAL A 85 12.14 10.46 -10.22
CA VAL A 85 11.59 11.68 -9.62
C VAL A 85 10.45 12.23 -10.47
N TRP A 86 10.63 12.34 -11.79
CA TRP A 86 9.60 12.84 -12.71
C TRP A 86 8.34 11.96 -12.75
N LEU A 87 8.50 10.64 -12.73
CA LEU A 87 7.39 9.67 -12.68
C LEU A 87 6.75 9.58 -11.29
N SER A 88 7.47 9.98 -10.24
CA SER A 88 6.94 10.11 -8.89
C SER A 88 6.18 11.41 -8.68
N ILE A 89 6.33 12.38 -9.58
CA ILE A 89 5.38 13.49 -9.70
C ILE A 89 4.09 12.84 -10.16
N PRO A 90 3.03 12.87 -9.32
CA PRO A 90 1.77 12.33 -9.75
C PRO A 90 1.36 13.11 -11.01
N LEU A 91 1.08 12.41 -12.12
CA LEU A 91 0.60 13.03 -13.39
C LEU A 91 -0.65 13.90 -13.18
N SER A 92 -1.24 13.80 -11.99
CA SER A 92 -2.15 14.71 -11.33
C SER A 92 -1.55 16.09 -10.95
N ALA A 93 -0.71 16.69 -11.79
CA ALA A 93 -0.46 18.14 -11.71
C ALA A 93 -1.69 18.97 -12.13
N ASP A 94 -2.72 18.30 -12.67
CA ASP A 94 -4.09 18.79 -12.86
C ASP A 94 -5.14 17.93 -12.13
N ALA A 95 -4.77 17.10 -11.14
CA ALA A 95 -5.81 16.70 -10.18
C ALA A 95 -5.90 17.81 -9.16
N GLU A 96 -7.00 18.53 -9.24
CA GLU A 96 -7.61 19.17 -8.08
C GLU A 96 -7.34 18.30 -6.84
N PRO A 97 -6.94 18.89 -5.69
CA PRO A 97 -6.93 18.13 -4.44
C PRO A 97 -8.29 17.47 -4.36
N SER A 98 -8.36 16.12 -4.44
CA SER A 98 -9.62 15.40 -4.50
C SER A 98 -10.45 15.90 -3.32
N ALA A 99 -11.42 16.77 -3.59
CA ALA A 99 -11.92 17.74 -2.62
C ALA A 99 -12.77 17.11 -1.51
N ASP A 100 -12.83 15.77 -1.47
CA ASP A 100 -13.59 15.01 -0.48
C ASP A 100 -12.94 13.67 -0.14
N ARG A 101 -11.60 13.56 -0.13
CA ARG A 101 -10.95 12.42 0.53
C ARG A 101 -10.99 12.61 2.04
N ARG A 102 -11.82 11.83 2.73
CA ARG A 102 -11.95 11.88 4.20
C ARG A 102 -11.39 10.61 4.79
N THR A 103 -10.39 10.76 5.64
CA THR A 103 -9.84 9.66 6.43
C THR A 103 -10.26 9.84 7.87
N VAL A 104 -10.89 8.81 8.44
CA VAL A 104 -11.28 8.78 9.85
C VAL A 104 -10.65 7.57 10.52
N GLU A 105 -10.08 7.77 11.70
CA GLU A 105 -9.46 6.71 12.49
C GLU A 105 -10.30 6.40 13.73
N TYR A 106 -10.51 5.12 13.99
CA TYR A 106 -11.21 4.59 15.16
C TYR A 106 -10.26 3.67 15.92
N ARG A 107 -9.85 4.08 17.12
CA ARG A 107 -9.04 3.22 18.00
C ARG A 107 -9.91 2.16 18.65
N SER A 108 -9.35 0.95 18.78
CA SER A 108 -9.98 -0.09 19.59
C SER A 108 -10.05 0.34 21.05
N PRO A 109 -11.02 -0.17 21.84
CA PRO A 109 -11.16 0.13 23.27
C PRO A 109 -9.89 -0.09 24.12
N ASP A 110 -9.00 -0.98 23.70
CA ASP A 110 -7.73 -1.29 24.36
C ASP A 110 -6.51 -0.65 23.68
N GLU A 111 -6.74 0.19 22.67
CA GLU A 111 -5.74 0.87 21.84
C GLU A 111 -4.73 -0.04 21.10
N ARG A 112 -4.97 -1.37 21.05
CA ARG A 112 -4.08 -2.29 20.31
C ARG A 112 -4.24 -2.21 18.80
N PHE A 113 -5.40 -1.76 18.32
CA PHE A 113 -5.70 -1.65 16.90
C PHE A 113 -6.25 -0.26 16.55
N THR A 114 -5.92 0.21 15.34
CA THR A 114 -6.57 1.36 14.72
C THR A 114 -7.27 0.90 13.45
N LEU A 115 -8.56 1.18 13.36
CA LEU A 115 -9.32 1.09 12.12
C LEU A 115 -9.24 2.44 11.41
N THR A 116 -8.71 2.44 10.19
CA THR A 116 -8.70 3.61 9.30
C THR A 116 -9.73 3.41 8.21
N VAL A 117 -10.64 4.37 8.07
CA VAL A 117 -11.65 4.43 7.01
C VAL A 117 -11.27 5.57 6.09
N SER A 118 -10.87 5.24 4.86
CA SER A 118 -10.58 6.23 3.82
C SER A 118 -11.75 6.26 2.83
N ALA A 119 -12.45 7.39 2.78
CA ALA A 119 -13.53 7.64 1.84
C ALA A 119 -13.04 8.51 0.68
N ALA A 120 -13.47 8.22 -0.55
CA ALA A 120 -13.31 9.11 -1.70
C ALA A 120 -14.55 9.08 -2.58
N ALA A 121 -14.88 10.23 -3.15
CA ALA A 121 -15.86 10.32 -4.21
C ALA A 121 -15.22 9.90 -5.55
N LYS A 122 -15.83 8.92 -6.22
CA LYS A 122 -15.53 8.57 -7.62
C LYS A 122 -16.71 8.96 -8.52
N PHE A 123 -16.49 8.90 -9.82
CA PHE A 123 -17.53 9.20 -10.82
C PHE A 123 -18.75 8.26 -10.71
N GLN A 124 -18.54 7.02 -10.26
CA GLN A 124 -19.58 6.01 -10.16
C GLN A 124 -20.32 6.03 -8.80
N GLY A 125 -19.67 6.55 -7.75
CA GLY A 125 -20.20 6.59 -6.40
C GLY A 125 -19.10 6.87 -5.36
N PRO A 126 -19.45 7.11 -4.10
CA PRO A 126 -18.47 7.14 -3.01
C PRO A 126 -17.92 5.74 -2.76
N THR A 127 -16.63 5.63 -2.43
CA THR A 127 -15.99 4.35 -2.09
C THR A 127 -15.30 4.47 -0.73
N TRP A 128 -15.38 3.41 0.09
CA TRP A 128 -14.74 3.34 1.40
C TRP A 128 -13.78 2.18 1.50
N LEU A 129 -12.53 2.49 1.86
CA LEU A 129 -11.50 1.50 2.15
C LEU A 129 -11.29 1.39 3.66
N LEU A 130 -11.48 0.19 4.20
CA LEU A 130 -11.30 -0.10 5.62
C LEU A 130 -9.99 -0.86 5.81
N ARG A 131 -9.08 -0.28 6.60
CA ARG A 131 -7.80 -0.89 6.97
C ARG A 131 -7.67 -0.99 8.47
N ILE A 132 -7.12 -2.11 8.94
CA ILE A 132 -6.76 -2.32 10.34
C ILE A 132 -5.26 -2.25 10.46
N ARG A 133 -4.79 -1.50 11.45
CA ARG A 133 -3.38 -1.48 11.85
C ARG A 133 -3.26 -1.94 13.30
N SER A 134 -2.41 -2.93 13.55
CA SER A 134 -1.98 -3.29 14.90
C SER A 134 -0.83 -2.40 15.37
N HIS A 135 -0.76 -2.14 16.67
CA HIS A 135 0.29 -1.35 17.31
C HIS A 135 1.25 -2.25 18.08
N ASP A 136 2.31 -2.69 17.41
CA ASP A 136 3.39 -3.48 18.01
C ASP A 136 4.76 -2.96 17.56
N GLY A 137 4.93 -1.63 17.54
CA GLY A 137 6.17 -0.98 17.13
C GLY A 137 6.59 -1.35 15.70
N LEU A 138 7.78 -1.94 15.53
CA LEU A 138 8.27 -2.41 14.22
C LEU A 138 7.54 -3.64 13.70
N ASN A 139 6.89 -4.40 14.59
CA ASN A 139 6.08 -5.57 14.24
C ASN A 139 4.62 -5.20 13.94
N SER A 140 4.27 -3.92 13.97
CA SER A 140 2.95 -3.44 13.57
C SER A 140 2.56 -4.03 12.21
N ARG A 141 1.34 -4.54 12.12
CA ARG A 141 0.78 -5.15 10.92
C ARG A 141 -0.37 -4.30 10.41
N GLU A 142 -0.58 -4.32 9.11
CA GLU A 142 -1.67 -3.66 8.43
C GLU A 142 -2.40 -4.67 7.54
N HIS A 143 -3.71 -4.75 7.73
CA HIS A 143 -4.58 -5.66 7.01
C HIS A 143 -5.74 -4.89 6.41
N VAL A 144 -6.06 -5.20 5.15
CA VAL A 144 -7.27 -4.67 4.51
C VAL A 144 -8.46 -5.48 4.99
N LEU A 145 -9.40 -4.81 5.65
CA LEU A 145 -10.65 -5.40 6.11
C LEU A 145 -11.64 -5.49 4.97
N GLY A 146 -11.64 -4.51 4.06
CA GLY A 146 -12.41 -4.61 2.82
C GLY A 146 -12.59 -3.27 2.11
N CYS A 147 -13.24 -3.36 0.97
CA CYS A 147 -13.66 -2.23 0.18
C CYS A 147 -15.18 -2.26 0.02
N LEU A 148 -15.84 -1.15 0.31
CA LEU A 148 -17.28 -0.99 0.10
C LEU A 148 -17.50 0.06 -0.98
N ASP A 149 -18.27 -0.32 -1.99
CA ASP A 149 -18.65 0.55 -3.09
C ASP A 149 -20.04 1.14 -2.82
N GLY A 150 -20.17 2.44 -3.00
CA GLY A 150 -21.41 3.20 -2.85
C GLY A 150 -22.15 3.41 -4.16
N ASP A 151 -21.70 2.80 -5.27
CA ASP A 151 -22.45 2.72 -6.53
C ASP A 151 -23.89 2.20 -6.28
N ASN A 152 -24.04 1.22 -5.39
CA ASN A 152 -25.32 0.82 -4.82
C ASN A 152 -25.42 1.33 -3.37
N PRO A 153 -26.36 2.24 -3.03
CA PRO A 153 -26.47 2.78 -1.68
C PRO A 153 -26.72 1.71 -0.62
N ASP A 154 -27.36 0.60 -0.98
CA ASP A 154 -27.63 -0.53 -0.07
C ASP A 154 -26.35 -1.28 0.33
N GLU A 155 -25.33 -1.28 -0.54
CA GLU A 155 -24.04 -1.95 -0.32
C GLU A 155 -22.96 -1.04 0.27
N GLY A 156 -23.22 0.27 0.28
CA GLY A 156 -22.33 1.30 0.81
C GLY A 156 -22.13 1.22 2.33
N LEU A 157 -21.13 1.93 2.83
CA LEU A 157 -20.86 2.03 4.26
C LEU A 157 -21.84 3.02 4.92
N ALA A 158 -22.67 2.55 5.84
CA ALA A 158 -23.53 3.42 6.66
C ALA A 158 -22.81 3.83 7.96
N HIS A 159 -22.27 2.85 8.69
CA HIS A 159 -21.59 3.09 9.95
C HIS A 159 -20.51 2.05 10.23
N VAL A 160 -19.50 2.42 11.01
CA VAL A 160 -18.52 1.47 11.53
C VAL A 160 -18.14 1.80 12.95
N SER A 161 -18.03 0.77 13.78
CA SER A 161 -17.69 0.88 15.19
C SER A 161 -16.95 -0.35 15.68
N TRP A 162 -16.34 -0.26 16.86
CA TRP A 162 -15.81 -1.42 17.57
C TRP A 162 -16.92 -2.03 18.42
N ALA A 163 -17.25 -3.31 18.20
CA ALA A 163 -18.18 -4.04 19.07
C ALA A 163 -17.48 -4.53 20.34
N ASP A 164 -16.21 -4.91 20.22
CA ASP A 164 -15.31 -5.28 21.30
C ASP A 164 -13.85 -4.96 20.87
N PRO A 165 -12.83 -5.13 21.74
CA PRO A 165 -11.45 -4.79 21.40
C PRO A 165 -10.86 -5.50 20.18
N THR A 166 -11.47 -6.61 19.76
CA THR A 166 -11.03 -7.45 18.64
C THR A 166 -12.10 -7.61 17.55
N THR A 167 -13.25 -6.97 17.67
CA THR A 167 -14.34 -7.12 16.69
C THR A 167 -14.78 -5.77 16.17
N VAL A 168 -14.72 -5.62 14.86
CA VAL A 168 -15.23 -4.45 14.14
C VAL A 168 -16.63 -4.76 13.65
N ARG A 169 -17.58 -3.87 13.96
CA ARG A 169 -18.95 -3.91 13.49
C ARG A 169 -19.11 -2.94 12.34
N VAL A 170 -19.48 -3.45 11.18
CA VAL A 170 -19.72 -2.67 9.97
C VAL A 170 -21.20 -2.74 9.62
N GLU A 171 -21.84 -1.59 9.49
CA GLU A 171 -23.23 -1.44 9.07
C GLU A 171 -23.28 -0.92 7.64
N ARG A 172 -24.08 -1.57 6.80
CA ARG A 172 -24.32 -1.18 5.41
C ARG A 172 -25.58 -0.34 5.26
N GLY A 173 -25.74 0.31 4.11
CA GLY A 173 -26.90 1.16 3.82
C GLY A 173 -28.26 0.44 3.90
N ASP A 174 -28.29 -0.86 3.64
CA ASP A 174 -29.48 -1.72 3.79
C ASP A 174 -29.84 -2.04 5.27
N GLY A 175 -29.04 -1.56 6.24
CA GLY A 175 -29.17 -1.87 7.66
C GLY A 175 -28.55 -3.21 8.07
N THR A 176 -27.95 -3.95 7.14
CA THR A 176 -27.24 -5.19 7.46
C THR A 176 -26.00 -4.88 8.27
N THR A 177 -25.88 -5.55 9.42
CA THR A 177 -24.71 -5.45 10.30
C THR A 177 -23.82 -6.68 10.16
N ILE A 178 -22.53 -6.47 9.95
CA ILE A 178 -21.51 -7.52 9.82
C ILE A 178 -20.44 -7.30 10.88
N ASP A 179 -20.28 -8.30 11.74
CA ASP A 179 -19.20 -8.35 12.72
C ASP A 179 -18.00 -9.10 12.12
N VAL A 180 -16.85 -8.43 12.07
CA VAL A 180 -15.58 -8.96 11.60
C VAL A 180 -14.66 -9.13 12.80
N ARG A 181 -14.22 -10.36 13.05
CA ARG A 181 -13.33 -10.68 14.16
C ARG A 181 -11.89 -10.56 13.70
N LEU A 182 -11.06 -9.94 14.52
CA LEU A 182 -9.63 -9.80 14.33
C LEU A 182 -8.92 -10.84 15.17
N ASP A 183 -7.88 -11.43 14.59
CA ASP A 183 -6.92 -12.22 15.35
C ASP A 183 -6.23 -11.31 16.39
N PRO A 184 -6.20 -11.70 17.68
CA PRO A 184 -5.77 -10.82 18.76
C PRO A 184 -4.27 -10.52 18.74
N ASP A 185 -3.47 -11.34 18.06
CA ASP A 185 -2.01 -11.22 18.00
C ASP A 185 -1.56 -10.48 16.74
N THR A 186 -2.28 -10.68 15.64
CA THR A 186 -1.86 -10.20 14.31
C THR A 186 -2.74 -9.07 13.78
N GLY A 187 -3.99 -8.95 14.24
CA GLY A 187 -4.98 -8.03 13.68
C GLY A 187 -5.55 -8.49 12.33
N ALA A 188 -5.28 -9.72 11.91
CA ALA A 188 -5.80 -10.28 10.67
C ALA A 188 -7.31 -10.53 10.80
N PRO A 189 -8.14 -10.06 9.84
CA PRO A 189 -9.58 -10.29 9.89
C PRO A 189 -9.94 -11.73 9.52
N ASP A 190 -10.93 -12.31 10.20
CA ASP A 190 -11.48 -13.65 9.92
C ASP A 190 -12.16 -13.73 8.54
N ARG A 191 -12.65 -12.58 8.05
CA ARG A 191 -13.28 -12.41 6.74
C ARG A 191 -13.00 -11.02 6.17
N ARG A 192 -12.98 -10.92 4.85
CA ARG A 192 -12.94 -9.64 4.14
C ARG A 192 -14.33 -9.17 3.75
N LEU A 193 -14.53 -7.86 3.73
CA LEU A 193 -15.74 -7.22 3.23
C LEU A 193 -15.58 -6.84 1.73
N GLY A 194 -16.64 -7.07 0.97
CA GLY A 194 -16.69 -6.74 -0.46
C GLY A 194 -16.06 -7.80 -1.38
N SER A 195 -16.03 -7.49 -2.67
CA SER A 195 -15.53 -8.38 -3.74
C SER A 195 -14.01 -8.34 -3.93
N GLY A 196 -13.29 -7.55 -3.14
CA GLY A 196 -11.84 -7.34 -3.23
C GLY A 196 -11.46 -5.85 -3.09
N VAL A 197 -10.19 -5.52 -3.25
CA VAL A 197 -9.69 -4.12 -3.12
C VAL A 197 -9.75 -3.31 -4.43
N GLY A 198 -10.13 -3.95 -5.55
CA GLY A 198 -10.17 -3.33 -6.88
C GLY A 198 -10.95 -2.01 -6.96
N PRO A 199 -12.18 -1.91 -6.40
CA PRO A 199 -12.96 -0.68 -6.44
C PRO A 199 -12.34 0.45 -5.61
N CYS A 200 -11.54 0.12 -4.59
CA CYS A 200 -10.86 1.09 -3.72
C CYS A 200 -9.48 1.52 -4.24
N TYR A 201 -9.09 1.12 -5.46
CA TYR A 201 -7.81 1.51 -6.01
C TYR A 201 -7.72 3.04 -6.18
N GLY A 202 -6.58 3.63 -5.77
CA GLY A 202 -6.31 5.07 -5.83
C GLY A 202 -6.69 5.89 -4.59
N LEU A 203 -7.20 5.26 -3.52
CA LEU A 203 -7.52 5.85 -2.21
C LEU A 203 -6.33 5.95 -1.25
#